data_AF-E9SBT5-F1
#
_entry.id   AF-E9SBT5-F1
#
_cell.length_a   1.000
_cell.length_b   1.000
_cell.length_c   1.000
_cell.angle_alpha   90.00
_cell.angle_beta   90.00
_cell.angle_gamma   90.00
#
_symmetry.space_group_name_H-M   'P 1'
#
loop_
_entity.id
_entity.type
_entity.pdbx_description
1 polymer ?
#
loop_
_entity_poly.entity_id
_entity_poly.type
_entity_poly.pdbx_seq_one_letter_code
_entity_poly.pdbx_strand_id
1 'polypeptide(L)'
;MRSKTNKRLAAVVMTCAMAISAVTAISANAKSLKDSFSSGTSVNFSSSCWWSTDKDYWTKSCWASTNGYYKYHYVRAMVGTVDNAWADTGRCYSYGNIKRTATTDPLLCSGWSWEFPTGHAYYGN
;
A
#
# COMPACT_ATOMS: atom_id res chain seq x y z
N MET A 1 -24.56 -19.63 -68.12
CA MET A 1 -24.65 -19.94 -66.68
C MET A 1 -23.68 -19.05 -65.92
N ARG A 2 -24.16 -18.12 -65.08
CA ARG A 2 -23.29 -17.31 -64.20
C ARG A 2 -23.94 -17.21 -62.83
N SER A 3 -23.26 -17.79 -61.84
CA SER A 3 -23.70 -18.03 -60.47
C SER A 3 -24.06 -16.74 -59.75
N LYS A 4 -25.28 -16.68 -59.17
CA LYS A 4 -25.67 -15.69 -58.16
C LYS A 4 -25.28 -16.24 -56.79
N THR A 5 -24.22 -15.71 -56.20
CA THR A 5 -23.93 -16.00 -54.79
C THR A 5 -23.32 -14.79 -54.11
N ASN A 6 -23.78 -14.55 -52.88
CA ASN A 6 -23.08 -13.85 -51.80
C ASN A 6 -23.19 -12.31 -51.73
N LYS A 7 -24.40 -11.79 -51.49
CA LYS A 7 -24.57 -10.42 -50.94
C LYS A 7 -25.11 -10.38 -49.50
N ARG A 8 -25.25 -11.52 -48.81
CA ARG A 8 -25.86 -11.57 -47.46
C ARG A 8 -24.90 -11.88 -46.31
N LEU A 9 -23.63 -12.19 -46.56
CA LEU A 9 -22.68 -12.51 -45.49
C LEU A 9 -21.94 -11.29 -44.89
N ALA A 10 -21.78 -10.20 -45.64
CA ALA A 10 -20.99 -9.06 -45.18
C ALA A 10 -21.68 -8.21 -44.09
N ALA A 11 -23.02 -8.25 -44.02
CA ALA A 11 -23.79 -7.43 -43.09
C ALA A 11 -23.94 -8.04 -41.67
N VAL A 12 -23.64 -9.33 -41.49
CA VAL A 12 -23.79 -10.01 -40.19
C VAL A 12 -22.49 -10.00 -39.38
N VAL A 13 -21.33 -9.96 -40.05
CA VAL A 13 -20.03 -9.97 -39.36
C VAL A 13 -19.68 -8.60 -38.74
N MET A 14 -20.20 -7.51 -39.32
CA MET A 14 -19.84 -6.15 -38.88
C MET A 14 -20.61 -5.66 -37.64
N THR A 15 -21.74 -6.29 -37.31
CA THR A 15 -22.57 -5.92 -36.14
C THR A 15 -22.03 -6.52 -34.83
N CYS A 16 -21.34 -7.67 -34.88
CA CYS A 16 -20.70 -8.25 -33.70
C CYS A 16 -19.45 -7.50 -33.25
N ALA A 17 -18.75 -6.82 -34.16
CA ALA A 17 -17.52 -6.09 -33.82
C ALA A 17 -17.78 -4.80 -33.01
N MET A 18 -18.95 -4.16 -33.17
CA MET A 18 -19.33 -2.97 -32.41
C MET A 18 -20.08 -3.30 -31.11
N ALA A 19 -20.64 -4.50 -30.97
CA ALA A 19 -21.27 -4.95 -29.73
C ALA A 19 -20.24 -5.44 -28.69
N ILE A 20 -19.03 -5.85 -29.11
CA ILE A 20 -17.98 -6.30 -28.20
C ILE A 20 -17.22 -5.13 -27.56
N SER A 21 -17.09 -4.00 -28.23
CA SER A 21 -16.42 -2.81 -27.69
C SER A 21 -17.22 -2.08 -26.60
N ALA A 22 -18.48 -2.44 -26.36
CA ALA A 22 -19.32 -1.85 -25.33
C ALA A 22 -19.37 -2.63 -23.99
N VAL A 23 -18.81 -3.85 -23.92
CA VAL A 23 -19.05 -4.77 -22.77
C VAL A 23 -17.89 -4.86 -21.77
N THR A 24 -16.77 -4.19 -22.00
CA THR A 24 -15.71 -4.09 -20.98
C THR A 24 -15.18 -2.67 -20.81
N ALA A 25 -16.10 -1.70 -20.70
CA ALA A 25 -15.85 -0.65 -19.72
C ALA A 25 -15.86 -1.32 -18.34
N ILE A 26 -14.77 -2.04 -18.01
CA ILE A 26 -14.46 -2.40 -16.64
C ILE A 26 -14.45 -1.05 -15.96
N SER A 27 -15.45 -0.77 -15.14
CA SER A 27 -15.38 0.35 -14.23
C SER A 27 -14.11 0.10 -13.43
N ALA A 28 -13.03 0.79 -13.80
CA ALA A 28 -11.86 0.92 -12.97
C ALA A 28 -12.36 1.72 -11.78
N ASN A 29 -12.99 1.02 -10.83
CA ASN A 29 -13.46 1.60 -9.59
C ASN A 29 -12.22 2.06 -8.88
N ALA A 30 -11.92 3.33 -9.09
CA ALA A 30 -10.98 4.09 -8.31
C ALA A 30 -11.23 3.78 -6.85
N LYS A 31 -10.33 3.04 -6.20
CA LYS A 31 -10.44 2.87 -4.76
C LYS A 31 -10.41 4.26 -4.14
N SER A 32 -11.18 4.48 -3.08
CA SER A 32 -10.98 5.69 -2.28
C SER A 32 -9.60 5.62 -1.60
N LEU A 33 -9.05 6.76 -1.17
CA LEU A 33 -7.77 6.74 -0.46
C LEU A 33 -7.85 5.89 0.81
N LYS A 34 -8.99 5.95 1.51
CA LYS A 34 -9.27 5.14 2.69
C LYS A 34 -9.26 3.64 2.37
N ASP A 35 -9.92 3.23 1.29
CA ASP A 35 -9.99 1.81 0.90
C ASP A 35 -8.67 1.29 0.29
N SER A 36 -7.81 2.21 -0.13
CA SER A 36 -6.48 1.90 -0.65
C SER A 36 -5.44 1.79 0.45
N PHE A 37 -5.69 2.41 1.61
CA PHE A 37 -4.73 2.52 2.69
C PHE A 37 -4.67 1.26 3.55
N SER A 38 -3.45 0.85 3.88
CA SER A 38 -3.18 -0.20 4.86
C SER A 38 -1.98 0.17 5.71
N SER A 39 -1.95 -0.34 6.93
CA SER A 39 -0.87 -0.06 7.87
C SER A 39 -0.63 -1.22 8.83
N GLY A 40 0.48 -1.17 9.54
CA GLY A 40 0.79 -2.14 10.58
C GLY A 40 2.03 -1.76 11.38
N THR A 41 2.32 -2.59 12.38
CA THR A 41 3.49 -2.44 13.25
C THR A 41 4.04 -3.80 13.62
N SER A 42 5.34 -3.87 13.91
CA SER A 42 6.00 -5.04 14.46
C SER A 42 7.12 -4.64 15.41
N VAL A 43 7.40 -5.49 16.39
CA VAL A 43 8.58 -5.41 17.24
C VAL A 43 9.47 -6.60 16.86
N ASN A 44 10.74 -6.32 16.56
CA ASN A 44 11.65 -7.30 15.99
C ASN A 44 12.95 -7.36 16.79
N PHE A 45 13.41 -8.57 17.05
CA PHE A 45 14.71 -8.81 17.64
C PHE A 45 15.79 -8.28 16.70
N SER A 46 16.77 -7.57 17.25
CA SER A 46 17.89 -6.99 16.49
C SER A 46 19.18 -7.74 16.76
N SER A 47 19.58 -7.85 18.03
CA SER A 47 20.77 -8.59 18.44
C SER A 47 20.72 -8.95 19.92
N SER A 48 21.51 -9.94 20.32
CA SER A 48 21.62 -10.32 21.72
C SER A 48 22.46 -9.32 22.51
N CYS A 49 22.14 -9.15 23.78
CA CYS A 49 23.00 -8.41 24.70
C CYS A 49 23.92 -9.37 25.47
N TRP A 50 25.23 -9.15 25.42
CA TRP A 50 26.19 -10.08 26.00
C TRP A 50 26.31 -10.00 27.53
N TRP A 51 25.86 -8.91 28.14
CA TRP A 51 25.99 -8.65 29.59
C TRP A 51 24.67 -8.71 30.37
N SER A 52 23.55 -8.97 29.69
CA SER A 52 22.22 -9.05 30.31
C SER A 52 21.57 -10.38 29.93
N THR A 53 21.06 -11.11 30.92
CA THR A 53 20.35 -12.38 30.69
C THR A 53 18.87 -12.19 30.33
N ASP A 54 18.31 -11.02 30.65
CA ASP A 54 16.85 -10.79 30.62
C ASP A 54 16.45 -9.72 29.58
N LYS A 55 17.41 -9.22 28.81
CA LYS A 55 17.21 -8.15 27.82
C LYS A 55 18.09 -8.36 26.61
N ASP A 56 17.53 -8.04 25.45
CA ASP A 56 18.22 -8.02 24.16
C ASP A 56 17.96 -6.68 23.47
N TYR A 57 18.59 -6.45 22.32
CA TYR A 57 18.30 -5.28 21.50
C TYR A 57 17.12 -5.55 20.58
N TRP A 58 16.09 -4.72 20.67
CA TRP A 58 14.85 -4.82 19.89
C TRP A 58 14.54 -3.51 19.19
N THR A 59 13.91 -3.60 18.02
CA THR A 59 13.44 -2.43 17.26
C THR A 59 11.94 -2.49 17.08
N LYS A 60 11.29 -1.34 16.96
CA LYS A 60 9.89 -1.25 16.52
C LYS A 60 9.82 -0.64 15.14
N SER A 61 9.05 -1.28 14.28
CA SER A 61 8.71 -0.77 12.96
C SER A 61 7.23 -0.43 12.87
N CYS A 62 6.92 0.67 12.21
CA CYS A 62 5.57 1.02 11.76
C CYS A 62 5.61 1.22 10.25
N TRP A 63 4.59 0.76 9.54
CA TRP A 63 4.48 0.96 8.10
C TRP A 63 3.10 1.48 7.70
N ALA A 64 3.11 2.24 6.62
CA ALA A 64 1.95 2.82 5.98
C ALA A 64 2.06 2.57 4.47
N SER A 65 0.97 2.16 3.83
CA SER A 65 0.96 1.94 2.39
C SER A 65 -0.38 2.24 1.75
N THR A 66 -0.33 2.48 0.45
CA THR A 66 -1.50 2.58 -0.42
C THR A 66 -1.39 1.59 -1.57
N ASN A 67 -2.52 0.98 -1.93
CA ASN A 67 -2.63 0.12 -3.09
C ASN A 67 -3.94 0.35 -3.85
N GLY A 68 -3.82 0.86 -5.08
CA GLY A 68 -4.95 1.10 -6.00
C GLY A 68 -5.50 2.53 -5.98
N TYR A 69 -4.80 3.47 -5.34
CA TYR A 69 -5.12 4.91 -5.41
C TYR A 69 -4.21 5.62 -6.42
N TYR A 70 -4.80 6.29 -7.40
CA TYR A 70 -4.07 6.92 -8.51
C TYR A 70 -4.02 8.45 -8.47
N LYS A 71 -4.67 9.07 -7.47
CA LYS A 71 -4.57 10.53 -7.29
C LYS A 71 -3.35 10.87 -6.45
N TYR A 72 -2.90 12.11 -6.53
CA TYR A 72 -1.83 12.60 -5.67
C TYR A 72 -2.24 12.46 -4.19
N HIS A 73 -1.39 11.80 -3.42
CA HIS A 73 -1.59 11.54 -1.99
C HIS A 73 -0.24 11.38 -1.28
N TYR A 74 -0.25 11.40 0.04
CA TYR A 74 0.87 11.00 0.87
C TYR A 74 0.54 9.81 1.78
N VAL A 75 1.59 9.10 2.17
CA VAL A 75 1.61 8.24 3.35
C VAL A 75 2.73 8.69 4.30
N ARG A 76 2.54 8.48 5.60
CA ARG A 76 3.55 8.68 6.64
C ARG A 76 3.46 7.55 7.65
N ALA A 77 4.59 6.95 7.99
CA ALA A 77 4.70 6.02 9.11
C ALA A 77 5.58 6.64 10.19
N MET A 78 5.19 6.48 11.45
CA MET A 78 5.85 7.09 12.60
C MET A 78 5.80 6.16 13.81
N VAL A 79 6.84 6.17 14.63
CA VAL A 79 6.84 5.56 15.97
C VAL A 79 7.07 6.70 16.97
N GLY A 80 6.09 6.95 17.83
CA GLY A 80 6.07 8.11 18.74
C GLY A 80 5.07 9.19 18.31
N THR A 81 5.24 10.41 18.82
CA THR A 81 4.37 11.55 18.52
C THR A 81 5.06 12.52 17.55
N VAL A 82 4.31 13.49 17.00
CA VAL A 82 4.88 14.48 16.07
C VAL A 82 5.99 15.31 16.73
N ASP A 83 5.88 15.59 18.02
CA ASP A 83 6.85 16.38 18.78
C ASP A 83 7.99 15.54 19.38
N ASN A 84 7.86 14.21 19.37
CA ASN A 84 8.85 13.29 19.93
C ASN A 84 8.82 11.94 19.20
N ALA A 85 9.15 11.97 17.91
CA ALA A 85 9.20 10.78 17.08
C ALA A 85 10.53 10.05 17.28
N TRP A 86 10.46 8.77 17.62
CA TRP A 86 11.62 7.88 17.66
C TRP A 86 12.00 7.39 16.26
N ALA A 87 11.04 7.36 15.35
CA ALA A 87 11.27 7.16 13.93
C ALA A 87 10.13 7.79 13.13
N ASP A 88 10.43 8.44 12.01
CA ASP A 88 9.43 9.08 11.15
C ASP A 88 9.90 9.10 9.70
N THR A 89 9.01 8.72 8.77
CA THR A 89 9.30 8.81 7.33
C THR A 89 9.02 10.19 6.74
N GLY A 90 8.38 11.07 7.51
CA GLY A 90 7.76 12.29 6.98
C GLY A 90 6.61 11.97 6.01
N ARG A 91 6.00 13.02 5.45
CA ARG A 91 4.98 12.87 4.40
C ARG A 91 5.67 12.48 3.09
N CYS A 92 5.39 11.27 2.61
CA CYS A 92 5.90 10.77 1.34
C CYS A 92 4.79 10.79 0.29
N TYR A 93 4.91 11.69 -0.69
CA TYR A 93 3.90 11.89 -1.73
C TYR A 93 4.10 10.98 -2.94
N SER A 94 2.99 10.58 -3.58
CA SER A 94 2.96 9.72 -4.78
C SER A 94 1.67 9.91 -5.59
N TYR A 95 1.69 9.57 -6.88
CA TYR A 95 0.51 9.42 -7.74
C TYR A 95 0.03 7.96 -7.84
N GLY A 96 0.62 7.05 -7.09
CA GLY A 96 0.32 5.63 -7.15
C GLY A 96 0.74 4.91 -5.87
N ASN A 97 0.80 3.58 -5.95
CA ASN A 97 1.14 2.73 -4.82
C ASN A 97 2.46 3.16 -4.17
N ILE A 98 2.42 3.41 -2.86
CA ILE A 98 3.61 3.73 -2.07
C ILE A 98 3.54 2.97 -0.76
N LYS A 99 4.70 2.49 -0.27
CA LYS A 99 4.87 1.91 1.06
C LYS A 99 6.05 2.57 1.74
N ARG A 100 5.86 2.97 2.98
CA ARG A 100 6.89 3.57 3.83
C ARG A 100 6.91 2.90 5.19
N THR A 101 8.12 2.73 5.72
CA THR A 101 8.37 2.09 7.00
C THR A 101 9.29 3.00 7.82
N ALA A 102 8.89 3.30 9.05
CA ALA A 102 9.73 3.93 10.05
C ALA A 102 10.16 2.83 11.04
N THR A 103 11.46 2.76 11.33
CA THR A 103 12.04 1.80 12.28
C THR A 103 12.87 2.58 13.29
N THR A 104 12.65 2.32 14.58
CA THR A 104 13.43 2.94 15.66
C THR A 104 14.86 2.42 15.66
N ASP A 105 15.75 3.15 16.32
CA ASP A 105 17.01 2.58 16.76
C ASP A 105 16.76 1.41 17.72
N PRO A 106 17.71 0.45 17.83
CA PRO A 106 17.58 -0.66 18.76
C PRO A 106 17.58 -0.17 20.22
N LEU A 107 16.58 -0.62 20.97
CA LEU A 107 16.46 -0.40 22.41
C LEU A 107 16.83 -1.69 23.15
N LEU A 108 17.61 -1.57 24.22
CA LEU A 108 17.86 -2.69 25.12
C LEU A 108 16.65 -2.92 26.02
N CYS A 109 15.85 -3.95 25.72
CA CYS A 109 14.61 -4.25 26.43
C CYS A 109 14.23 -5.74 26.30
N SER A 110 13.06 -6.11 26.82
CA SER A 110 12.58 -7.50 26.77
C SER A 110 11.72 -7.82 25.53
N GLY A 111 11.55 -6.84 24.65
CA GLY A 111 10.84 -6.98 23.37
C GLY A 111 9.32 -6.82 23.48
N TRP A 112 8.81 -6.39 24.64
CA TRP A 112 7.38 -6.18 24.82
C TRP A 112 6.91 -4.92 24.10
N SER A 113 5.71 -4.99 23.52
CA SER A 113 5.19 -3.91 22.67
C SER A 113 4.98 -2.57 23.38
N TRP A 114 4.78 -2.59 24.71
CA TRP A 114 4.63 -1.41 25.57
C TRP A 114 5.93 -0.73 25.96
N GLU A 115 7.09 -1.38 25.76
CA GLU A 115 8.42 -0.76 25.96
C GLU A 115 8.74 0.26 24.86
N PHE A 116 7.94 0.27 23.79
CA PHE A 116 8.08 1.16 22.66
C PHE A 116 6.88 2.09 22.53
N PRO A 117 7.08 3.33 22.06
CA PRO A 117 5.98 4.22 21.71
C PRO A 117 5.02 3.62 20.69
N THR A 118 3.81 4.16 20.63
CA THR A 118 2.78 3.75 19.66
C THR A 118 3.24 4.04 18.23
N GLY A 119 2.95 3.10 17.32
CA GLY A 119 3.14 3.31 15.88
C GLY A 119 1.91 4.00 15.29
N HIS A 120 2.12 5.06 14.52
CA HIS A 120 1.08 5.80 13.83
C HIS A 120 1.31 5.77 12.32
N ALA A 121 0.23 5.52 11.58
CA ALA A 121 0.23 5.55 10.13
C ALA A 121 -0.80 6.58 9.66
N TYR A 122 -0.37 7.48 8.78
CA TYR A 122 -1.19 8.57 8.25
C TYR A 122 -1.24 8.50 6.73
N TYR A 123 -2.34 9.00 6.19
CA TYR A 123 -2.52 9.26 4.77
C TYR A 123 -3.26 10.58 4.57
N GLY A 124 -3.15 11.15 3.38
CA GLY A 124 -3.89 12.35 2.99
C GLY A 124 -3.56 12.78 1.57
N ASN A 125 -4.14 13.88 1.11
CA ASN A 125 -3.89 14.48 -0.20
C ASN A 125 -3.34 15.89 -0.04
#